data_AF-A0A661TA11-F1
#
_entry.id   AF-A0A661TA11-F1
#
_cell.length_a   1.000
_cell.length_b   1.000
_cell.length_c   1.000
_cell.angle_alpha   90.00
_cell.angle_beta   90.00
_cell.angle_gamma   90.00
#
_symmetry.space_group_name_H-M   'P 1'
#
loop_
_entity.id
_entity.type
_entity.pdbx_description
1 polymer ?
#
loop_
_entity_poly.entity_id
_entity_poly.type
_entity_poly.pdbx_seq_one_letter_code
_entity_poly.pdbx_strand_id
1 'polypeptide(L)'
;MKKLQQQLISVSKTLATLLKKVEKITAEIAESQPVKKAAPAKKITQTEPMTVLDTVYEIIRRSRNGATIAKLKEKTLLNSRQISNAVYKLSRKGKIVSKARGVYIRKK
;
A
#
# COMPACT_ATOMS: atom_id res chain seq x y z
N MET A 1 45.52 14.49 12.75
CA MET A 1 44.23 15.14 12.43
C MET A 1 43.85 15.11 10.95
N LYS A 2 44.78 15.33 10.01
CA LYS A 2 44.48 15.35 8.55
C LYS A 2 43.87 14.05 7.99
N LYS A 3 44.26 12.86 8.51
CA LYS A 3 43.67 11.56 8.11
C LYS A 3 42.18 11.45 8.44
N LEU A 4 41.76 11.93 9.61
CA LEU A 4 40.35 11.92 10.03
C LEU A 4 39.49 12.84 9.15
N GLN A 5 40.03 14.01 8.78
CA GLN A 5 39.35 14.91 7.85
C GLN A 5 39.19 14.29 6.46
N GLN A 6 40.21 13.58 5.96
CA GLN A 6 40.13 12.85 4.69
C GLN A 6 39.08 11.72 4.73
N GLN A 7 38.99 10.99 5.85
CA GLN A 7 37.97 9.97 6.05
C GLN A 7 36.56 10.58 6.12
N LEU A 8 36.39 11.74 6.75
CA LEU A 8 35.10 12.42 6.80
C LEU A 8 34.66 12.89 5.39
N ILE A 9 35.61 13.43 4.61
CA ILE A 9 35.36 13.84 3.23
C ILE A 9 35.00 12.63 2.36
N SER A 10 35.68 11.49 2.52
CA SER A 10 35.36 10.30 1.75
C SER A 10 33.95 9.76 2.08
N VAL A 11 33.58 9.72 3.36
CA VAL A 11 32.24 9.34 3.82
C VAL A 11 31.16 10.27 3.27
N SER A 12 31.41 11.59 3.25
CA SER A 12 30.44 12.54 2.67
C SER A 12 30.19 12.30 1.18
N LYS A 13 31.25 11.96 0.43
CA LYS A 13 31.16 11.67 -1.00
C LYS A 13 30.44 10.35 -1.27
N THR A 14 30.67 9.32 -0.45
CA THR A 14 29.96 8.04 -0.60
C THR A 14 28.48 8.16 -0.26
N LEU A 15 28.12 8.97 0.74
CA LEU A 15 26.73 9.27 1.05
C LEU A 15 26.03 10.01 -0.11
N ALA A 16 26.70 11.00 -0.71
CA ALA A 16 26.15 11.72 -1.86
C ALA A 16 25.95 10.83 -3.10
N THR A 17 26.84 9.87 -3.34
CA THR A 17 26.67 8.92 -4.46
C THR A 17 25.57 7.90 -4.19
N LEU A 18 25.42 7.45 -2.95
CA LEU A 18 24.31 6.59 -2.54
C LEU A 18 22.96 7.29 -2.68
N LEU A 19 22.86 8.56 -2.25
CA LEU A 19 21.65 9.37 -2.42
C LEU A 19 21.19 9.40 -3.88
N LYS A 20 22.12 9.71 -4.81
CA LYS A 20 21.83 9.73 -6.25
C LYS A 20 21.41 8.38 -6.81
N LYS A 21 21.96 7.27 -6.28
CA LYS A 21 21.53 5.92 -6.68
C LYS A 21 20.12 5.61 -6.19
N VAL A 22 19.79 6.00 -4.96
CA VAL A 22 18.43 5.84 -4.41
C VAL A 22 17.43 6.65 -5.23
N GLU A 23 17.75 7.92 -5.56
CA GLU A 23 16.91 8.77 -6.41
C GLU A 23 16.65 8.14 -7.79
N LYS A 24 17.68 7.59 -8.43
CA LYS A 24 17.54 6.87 -9.71
C LYS A 24 16.67 5.63 -9.59
N ILE A 25 16.88 4.79 -8.58
CA ILE A 25 16.07 3.60 -8.35
C ILE A 25 14.61 4.01 -8.10
N THR A 26 14.36 5.09 -7.34
CA THR A 26 12.99 5.58 -7.14
C THR A 26 12.34 6.10 -8.42
N ALA A 27 13.11 6.72 -9.32
CA ALA A 27 12.63 7.15 -10.62
C ALA A 27 12.35 5.95 -11.56
N GLU A 28 13.24 4.95 -11.58
CA GLU A 28 13.06 3.72 -12.36
C GLU A 28 11.87 2.88 -11.86
N ILE A 29 11.60 2.85 -10.55
CA ILE A 29 10.40 2.22 -9.98
C ILE A 29 9.12 2.97 -10.38
N ALA A 30 9.21 4.29 -10.59
CA ALA A 30 8.08 5.08 -11.09
C ALA A 30 7.85 4.86 -12.60
N GLU A 31 8.91 4.67 -13.40
CA GLU A 31 8.82 4.41 -14.85
C GLU A 31 8.54 2.94 -15.20
N SER A 32 8.92 1.99 -14.37
CA SER A 32 8.72 0.54 -14.59
C SER A 32 7.34 0.02 -14.16
N GLN A 33 6.44 0.89 -13.69
CA GLN A 33 5.03 0.53 -13.66
C GLN A 33 4.48 0.55 -15.09
N PRO A 34 4.10 -0.61 -15.66
CA PRO A 34 3.54 -0.64 -17.00
C PRO A 34 2.25 0.18 -17.00
N VAL A 35 2.24 1.23 -17.80
CA VAL A 35 1.07 1.99 -18.22
C VAL A 35 0.14 1.05 -18.99
N LYS A 36 -0.63 0.24 -18.25
CA LYS A 36 -1.72 -0.53 -18.84
C LYS A 36 -2.86 0.43 -19.14
N LYS A 37 -3.00 0.76 -20.42
CA LYS A 37 -4.15 1.46 -20.99
C LYS A 37 -5.47 0.79 -20.55
N ALA A 38 -6.34 1.64 -19.99
CA ALA A 38 -7.80 1.60 -19.97
C ALA A 38 -8.54 0.46 -19.22
N ALA A 39 -8.94 0.78 -17.99
CA ALA A 39 -10.37 0.80 -17.63
C ALA A 39 -10.64 2.16 -16.99
N PRO A 40 -11.81 2.81 -17.23
CA PRO A 40 -11.99 4.22 -16.93
C PRO A 40 -11.73 4.45 -15.44
N ALA A 41 -10.96 5.49 -15.16
CA ALA A 41 -10.87 6.07 -13.83
C ALA A 41 -12.30 6.36 -13.37
N LYS A 42 -12.89 5.45 -12.59
CA LYS A 42 -14.07 5.78 -11.82
C LYS A 42 -13.59 6.80 -10.83
N LYS A 43 -13.91 8.06 -11.15
CA LYS A 43 -13.87 9.24 -10.30
C LYS A 43 -13.77 8.80 -8.86
N ILE A 44 -12.63 9.11 -8.24
CA ILE A 44 -12.57 9.19 -6.80
C ILE A 44 -13.47 10.38 -6.49
N THR A 45 -14.77 10.13 -6.38
CA THR A 45 -15.70 11.05 -5.77
C THR A 45 -15.19 11.20 -4.34
N GLN A 46 -14.41 12.25 -4.12
CA GLN A 46 -14.19 12.80 -2.80
C GLN A 46 -15.56 13.21 -2.27
N THR A 47 -16.22 12.31 -1.56
CA THR A 47 -17.40 12.63 -0.79
C THR A 47 -17.32 11.77 0.46
N GLU A 48 -16.97 12.45 1.54
CA GLU A 48 -16.83 12.00 2.94
C GLU A 48 -15.47 11.41 3.35
N PRO A 49 -14.95 11.78 4.54
CA PRO A 49 -13.77 11.15 5.11
C PRO A 49 -14.07 9.67 5.32
N MET A 50 -13.56 8.83 4.41
CA MET A 50 -13.69 7.38 4.54
C MET A 50 -13.05 6.92 5.83
N THR A 51 -13.83 6.29 6.69
CA THR A 51 -13.29 5.68 7.89
C THR A 51 -12.41 4.50 7.50
N VAL A 52 -11.51 4.09 8.41
CA VAL A 52 -10.68 2.90 8.23
C VAL A 52 -11.50 1.67 7.83
N LEU A 53 -12.74 1.54 8.34
CA LEU A 53 -13.66 0.47 7.99
C LEU A 53 -14.14 0.55 6.55
N ASP A 54 -14.48 1.75 6.08
CA ASP A 54 -15.01 1.98 4.74
C ASP A 54 -13.92 1.79 3.69
N THR A 55 -12.68 2.22 3.97
CA THR A 55 -11.53 1.99 3.09
C THR A 55 -11.25 0.50 2.89
N VAL A 56 -11.23 -0.27 3.98
CA VAL A 56 -11.05 -1.74 3.91
C VAL A 56 -12.22 -2.39 3.18
N TYR A 57 -13.45 -1.96 3.47
CA TYR A 57 -14.65 -2.49 2.80
C TYR A 57 -14.64 -2.24 1.29
N GLU A 58 -14.28 -1.03 0.85
CA GLU A 58 -14.19 -0.68 -0.57
C GLU A 58 -13.19 -1.57 -1.31
N ILE A 59 -12.03 -1.85 -0.72
CA ILE A 59 -11.04 -2.74 -1.35
C ILE A 59 -11.58 -4.16 -1.48
N ILE A 60 -12.25 -4.68 -0.45
CA ILE A 60 -12.88 -6.01 -0.48
C ILE A 60 -13.98 -6.03 -1.56
N ARG A 61 -14.85 -5.02 -1.57
CA ARG A 61 -15.95 -4.87 -2.53
C ARG A 61 -15.46 -4.78 -3.97
N ARG A 62 -14.35 -4.09 -4.24
CA ARG A 62 -13.77 -3.93 -5.58
C ARG A 62 -12.98 -5.17 -6.03
N SER A 63 -12.68 -6.09 -5.13
CA SER A 63 -11.91 -7.29 -5.45
C SER A 63 -12.81 -8.40 -6.03
N ARG A 64 -12.57 -8.81 -7.29
CA ARG A 64 -13.33 -9.90 -7.94
C ARG A 64 -13.08 -11.26 -7.29
N ASN A 65 -11.85 -11.51 -6.86
CA ASN A 65 -11.42 -12.79 -6.28
C ASN A 65 -11.41 -12.80 -4.75
N GLY A 66 -11.85 -11.70 -4.12
CA GLY A 66 -11.64 -11.44 -2.70
C GLY A 66 -10.31 -10.76 -2.40
N ALA A 67 -10.18 -10.31 -1.14
CA ALA A 67 -9.00 -9.64 -0.63
C ALA A 67 -8.39 -10.44 0.53
N THR A 68 -7.07 -10.60 0.48
CA THR A 68 -6.25 -11.17 1.55
C THR A 68 -5.73 -10.05 2.46
N ILE A 69 -5.29 -10.41 3.67
CA ILE A 69 -4.71 -9.44 4.61
C ILE A 69 -3.48 -8.74 4.00
N ALA A 70 -2.63 -9.48 3.27
CA ALA A 70 -1.48 -8.90 2.57
C ALA A 70 -1.92 -7.82 1.56
N LYS A 71 -2.90 -8.15 0.71
CA LYS A 71 -3.45 -7.21 -0.28
C LYS A 71 -4.13 -6.00 0.36
N LEU A 72 -4.77 -6.18 1.50
CA LEU A 72 -5.36 -5.07 2.27
C LEU A 72 -4.25 -4.17 2.85
N LYS A 73 -3.17 -4.75 3.36
CA LYS A 73 -2.02 -4.01 3.88
C LYS A 73 -1.35 -3.15 2.82
N GLU A 74 -1.08 -3.71 1.64
CA GLU A 74 -0.47 -2.99 0.52
C GLU A 74 -1.34 -1.81 0.05
N LYS A 75 -2.66 -1.99 -0.01
CA LYS A 75 -3.58 -0.97 -0.54
C LYS A 75 -4.04 0.08 0.44
N THR A 76 -4.06 -0.25 1.74
CA THR A 76 -4.54 0.67 2.78
C THR A 76 -3.40 1.31 3.58
N LEU A 77 -2.20 0.73 3.54
CA LEU A 77 -1.07 1.09 4.40
C LEU A 77 -1.40 1.01 5.91
N LEU A 78 -2.42 0.22 6.28
CA LEU A 78 -2.82 0.00 7.66
C LEU A 78 -2.00 -1.09 8.31
N ASN A 79 -1.92 -1.05 9.64
CA ASN A 79 -1.29 -2.13 10.40
C ASN A 79 -2.18 -3.39 10.43
N SER A 80 -1.56 -4.55 10.66
CA SER A 80 -2.27 -5.84 10.66
C SER A 80 -3.42 -5.90 11.67
N ARG A 81 -3.27 -5.24 12.82
CA ARG A 81 -4.30 -5.19 13.87
C ARG A 81 -5.55 -4.41 13.41
N GLN A 82 -5.35 -3.26 12.78
CA GLN A 82 -6.42 -2.43 12.20
C GLN A 82 -7.18 -3.20 11.13
N ILE A 83 -6.46 -3.91 10.25
CA ILE A 83 -7.08 -4.75 9.20
C ILE A 83 -7.90 -5.87 9.83
N SER A 84 -7.35 -6.62 10.79
CA SER A 84 -8.07 -7.70 11.47
C SER A 84 -9.31 -7.19 12.19
N ASN A 85 -9.21 -6.07 12.91
CA ASN A 85 -10.35 -5.45 13.59
C ASN A 85 -11.41 -4.96 12.59
N ALA A 86 -10.98 -4.38 11.46
CA ALA A 86 -11.89 -3.92 10.43
C ALA A 86 -12.63 -5.09 9.78
N VAL A 87 -11.91 -6.14 9.38
CA VAL A 87 -12.47 -7.37 8.82
C VAL A 87 -13.45 -8.02 9.81
N TYR A 88 -13.08 -8.13 11.08
CA TYR A 88 -13.96 -8.66 12.12
C TYR A 88 -15.26 -7.85 12.26
N LYS A 89 -15.16 -6.52 12.35
CA LYS A 89 -16.33 -5.63 12.42
C LYS A 89 -17.20 -5.70 11.16
N LEU A 90 -16.59 -5.75 9.97
CA LEU A 90 -17.32 -5.87 8.70
C LEU A 90 -18.02 -7.22 8.55
N SER A 91 -17.38 -8.30 9.02
CA SER A 91 -17.95 -9.65 9.03
C SER A 91 -19.13 -9.73 10.00
N ARG A 92 -18.99 -9.20 11.23
CA ARG A 92 -20.08 -9.12 12.21
C ARG A 92 -21.27 -8.29 11.73
N LYS A 93 -21.01 -7.21 10.98
CA LYS A 93 -22.05 -6.40 10.32
C LYS A 93 -22.67 -7.09 9.09
N GLY A 94 -22.22 -8.28 8.71
CA GLY A 94 -22.72 -9.03 7.56
C GLY A 94 -22.34 -8.42 6.21
N LYS A 95 -21.40 -7.46 6.15
CA LYS A 95 -21.00 -6.79 4.90
C LYS A 95 -20.05 -7.65 4.04
N ILE A 96 -19.28 -8.51 4.69
CA ILE A 96 -18.31 -9.40 4.05
C ILE A 96 -18.45 -10.82 4.61
N VAL A 97 -18.01 -11.81 3.84
CA VAL A 97 -17.91 -13.21 4.23
C VAL A 97 -16.55 -13.78 3.85
N SER A 98 -16.10 -14.80 4.57
CA SER A 98 -14.87 -15.51 4.23
C SER A 98 -15.17 -16.52 3.12
N LYS A 99 -14.53 -16.37 1.96
CA LYS A 99 -14.63 -17.37 0.87
C LYS A 99 -13.76 -18.60 1.18
N ALA A 100 -12.57 -18.35 1.73
CA ALA A 100 -11.61 -19.34 2.18
C ALA A 100 -10.84 -18.77 3.38
N ARG A 101 -10.01 -19.57 4.04
CA ARG A 101 -9.18 -19.10 5.16
C ARG A 101 -8.32 -17.91 4.71
N GLY A 102 -8.58 -16.72 5.29
CA GLY A 102 -7.84 -15.49 4.98
C GLY A 102 -8.22 -14.79 3.67
N VAL A 103 -9.30 -15.21 3.00
CA VAL A 103 -9.80 -14.57 1.76
C VAL A 103 -11.22 -14.05 1.99
N TYR A 104 -11.39 -12.73 1.95
CA TYR A 104 -12.67 -12.08 2.24
C TYR A 104 -13.32 -11.54 0.97
N ILE A 105 -14.62 -11.77 0.82
CA ILE A 105 -15.45 -11.27 -0.28
C ILE A 105 -16.64 -10.48 0.27
N ARG A 106 -17.20 -9.58 -0.54
CA ARG A 106 -18.45 -8.90 -0.16
C ARG A 106 -19.59 -9.91 -0.09
N LYS A 107 -20.40 -9.85 0.97
CA LYS A 107 -21.65 -10.61 1.06
C LYS A 107 -22.61 -10.09 -0.03
N LYS A 108 -23.21 -10.99 -0.80
CA LYS A 108 -24.28 -10.61 -1.74
C LYS A 108 -25.54 -10.25 -0.97
#